data_AF-A0A9J7IHD8-F1
#
_entry.id   AF-A0A9J7IHD8-F1
#
_cell.length_a   1.000
_cell.length_b   1.000
_cell.length_c   1.000
_cell.angle_alpha   90.00
_cell.angle_beta   90.00
_cell.angle_gamma   90.00
#
_symmetry.space_group_name_H-M   'P 1'
#
loop_
_entity.id
_entity.type
_entity.pdbx_description
1 polymer ?
#
loop_
_entity_poly.entity_id
_entity_poly.type
_entity_poly.pdbx_seq_one_letter_code
_entity_poly.pdbx_strand_id
1 'polypeptide(L)'
;MRHIVCLLDINPDCLVKIFSFCSEKDLQNLCKVHWMLRQVIENNIFSIKTLDLLMCGRRNNPIIMQRTQYALSFGKRMEISKNWLNGCYREQQYFHRTKMFPTKLFLDKEWLYLSYACYISQHKRLKNEAVQRKYFHEISSKNNNDISDFTKKHESIFAGRVSGGCFIYEDECMTEQQLHCPKEYLWCVDFERNLYVTSTDHCSKIWRRSEEMGLLHLDLVSNLNGSYKALQFSNDGFRLYGGLYASIIDRRALHEIDVERLLTWYNKEVEQLREASQKQT
;
A
#
# COMPACT_ATOMS: atom_id res chain seq x y z
N MET A 1 52.61 -4.14 34.03
CA MET A 1 51.14 -4.34 34.09
C MET A 1 50.57 -4.04 32.72
N ARG A 2 50.00 -5.04 32.01
CA ARG A 2 49.25 -4.75 30.78
C ARG A 2 47.91 -4.18 31.22
N HIS A 3 47.65 -2.91 30.92
CA HIS A 3 46.32 -2.34 31.06
C HIS A 3 45.41 -3.06 30.07
N ILE A 4 44.62 -4.00 30.56
CA ILE A 4 43.55 -4.61 29.77
C ILE A 4 42.46 -3.55 29.70
N VAL A 5 42.39 -2.86 28.56
CA VAL A 5 41.30 -1.93 28.30
C VAL A 5 40.04 -2.76 28.07
N CYS A 6 39.08 -2.66 28.97
CA CYS A 6 37.77 -3.26 28.78
C CYS A 6 36.98 -2.37 27.80
N LEU A 7 36.49 -2.96 26.70
CA LEU A 7 35.64 -2.24 25.74
C LEU A 7 34.38 -1.65 26.41
N LEU A 8 33.95 -2.22 27.55
CA LEU A 8 32.77 -1.76 28.27
C LEU A 8 32.99 -0.45 29.02
N ASP A 9 34.24 -0.07 29.28
CA ASP A 9 34.59 1.16 30.00
C ASP A 9 34.80 2.35 29.05
N ILE A 10 34.71 2.11 27.74
CA ILE A 10 34.91 3.11 26.69
C ILE A 10 33.58 3.81 26.38
N ASN A 11 33.63 5.13 26.16
CA ASN A 11 32.48 5.92 25.75
C ASN A 11 31.86 5.37 24.42
N PRO A 12 30.52 5.28 24.31
CA PRO A 12 29.82 4.89 23.08
C PRO A 12 30.33 5.56 21.79
N ASP A 13 30.66 6.84 21.79
CA ASP A 13 31.14 7.56 20.60
C ASP A 13 32.49 7.02 20.12
N CYS A 14 33.39 6.74 21.06
CA CYS A 14 34.68 6.11 20.77
C CYS A 14 34.48 4.66 20.30
N LEU A 15 33.53 3.93 20.89
CA LEU A 15 33.18 2.58 20.44
C LEU A 15 32.66 2.56 19.01
N VAL A 16 31.79 3.50 18.62
CA VAL A 16 31.33 3.65 17.24
C VAL A 16 32.51 3.87 16.29
N LYS A 17 33.47 4.72 16.66
CA LYS A 17 34.67 4.95 15.85
C LYS A 17 35.54 3.70 15.73
N ILE A 18 35.76 2.95 16.82
CA ILE A 18 36.50 1.68 16.79
C ILE A 18 35.79 0.67 15.88
N PHE A 19 34.49 0.50 16.06
CA PHE A 19 33.67 -0.43 15.30
C PHE A 19 33.53 -0.05 13.82
N SER A 20 33.79 1.20 13.44
CA SER A 20 33.83 1.61 12.02
C SER A 20 34.93 0.91 11.21
N PHE A 21 35.97 0.39 11.87
CA PHE A 21 37.05 -0.38 11.23
C PHE A 21 36.78 -1.89 11.18
N CYS A 22 35.72 -2.36 11.84
CA CYS A 22 35.38 -3.78 11.90
C CYS A 22 34.64 -4.23 10.63
N SER A 23 34.89 -5.46 10.19
CA SER A 23 34.06 -6.08 9.15
C SER A 23 32.65 -6.37 9.67
N GLU A 24 31.70 -6.61 8.79
CA GLU A 24 30.33 -6.97 9.20
C GLU A 24 30.30 -8.26 10.05
N LYS A 25 31.16 -9.23 9.72
CA LYS A 25 31.30 -10.48 10.47
C LYS A 25 31.80 -10.20 11.89
N ASP A 26 32.76 -9.30 12.04
CA ASP A 26 33.29 -8.91 13.35
C ASP A 26 32.22 -8.21 14.18
N LEU A 27 31.48 -7.28 13.57
CA LEU A 27 30.36 -6.59 14.23
C LEU A 27 29.27 -7.56 14.69
N GLN A 28 28.90 -8.54 13.87
CA GLN A 28 27.95 -9.58 14.25
C GLN A 28 28.45 -10.44 15.42
N ASN A 29 29.75 -10.75 15.46
CA ASN A 29 30.35 -11.48 16.57
C ASN A 29 30.35 -10.62 17.84
N LEU A 30 30.71 -9.34 17.75
CA LEU A 30 30.69 -8.39 18.87
C LEU A 30 29.28 -8.22 19.47
N CYS A 31 28.24 -8.21 18.63
CA CYS A 31 26.84 -8.20 19.10
C CYS A 31 26.46 -9.42 19.97
N LYS A 32 27.19 -10.55 19.87
CA LYS A 32 26.96 -11.75 20.69
C LYS A 32 27.74 -11.72 22.00
N VAL A 33 28.76 -10.88 22.11
CA VAL A 33 29.64 -10.81 23.30
C VAL A 33 28.94 -10.13 24.47
N HIS A 34 28.32 -8.96 24.24
CA HIS A 34 27.67 -8.20 25.31
C HIS A 34 26.54 -7.31 24.80
N TRP A 35 25.48 -7.15 25.60
CA TRP A 35 24.27 -6.41 25.21
C TRP A 35 24.53 -4.92 24.94
N MET A 36 25.45 -4.29 25.67
CA MET A 36 25.81 -2.87 25.47
C MET A 36 26.50 -2.67 24.11
N LEU A 37 27.44 -3.56 23.74
CA LEU A 37 28.08 -3.53 22.42
C LEU A 37 27.05 -3.75 21.32
N ARG A 38 26.12 -4.69 21.54
CA ARG A 38 25.00 -4.92 20.63
C ARG A 38 24.15 -3.67 20.44
N GLN A 39 23.81 -2.95 21.51
CA GLN A 39 23.03 -1.71 21.42
C GLN A 39 23.77 -0.62 20.64
N VAL A 40 25.07 -0.44 20.90
CA VAL A 40 25.89 0.54 20.18
C VAL A 40 25.96 0.20 18.69
N ILE A 41 26.22 -1.07 18.34
CA ILE A 41 26.34 -1.51 16.95
C ILE A 41 25.00 -1.46 16.21
N GLU A 42 23.92 -1.95 16.82
CA GLU A 42 22.58 -1.95 16.21
C GLU A 42 22.11 -0.51 15.92
N ASN A 43 22.20 0.38 16.91
CA ASN A 43 21.59 1.72 16.81
C ASN A 43 22.45 2.74 16.05
N ASN A 44 23.77 2.55 15.95
CA ASN A 44 24.65 3.54 15.33
C ASN A 44 25.32 3.06 14.04
N ILE A 45 25.43 1.75 13.81
CA ILE A 45 26.13 1.21 12.63
C ILE A 45 25.15 0.47 11.72
N PHE A 46 24.46 -0.54 12.24
CA PHE A 46 23.52 -1.31 11.43
C PHE A 46 22.28 -0.50 11.05
N SER A 47 21.78 0.36 11.93
CA SER A 47 20.70 1.29 11.62
C SER A 47 20.99 2.07 10.34
N ILE A 48 22.11 2.78 10.29
CA ILE A 48 22.54 3.60 9.14
C ILE A 48 22.67 2.75 7.88
N LYS A 49 23.34 1.59 7.99
CA LYS A 49 23.52 0.68 6.85
C LYS A 49 22.21 0.11 6.32
N THR A 50 21.19 -0.02 7.16
CA THR A 50 19.90 -0.63 6.79
C THR A 50 18.82 0.38 6.44
N LEU A 51 19.09 1.69 6.55
CA LEU A 51 18.16 2.73 6.09
C LEU A 51 17.85 2.61 4.59
N ASP A 52 18.78 2.09 3.80
CA ASP A 52 18.60 1.87 2.35
C ASP A 52 18.41 0.39 1.98
N LEU A 53 18.89 -0.53 2.82
CA LEU A 53 18.73 -1.96 2.59
C LEU A 53 17.31 -2.37 3.00
N LEU A 54 16.49 -2.77 2.02
CA LEU A 54 15.09 -3.19 2.14
C LEU A 54 14.05 -2.06 2.19
N MET A 55 14.46 -0.80 2.18
CA MET A 55 13.54 0.34 2.21
C MET A 55 13.32 0.80 0.77
N CYS A 56 12.21 0.38 0.15
CA CYS A 56 11.85 0.76 -1.21
C CYS A 56 11.55 2.27 -1.35
N GLY A 57 12.57 3.12 -1.25
CA GLY A 57 12.55 4.53 -1.65
C GLY A 57 11.91 5.54 -0.69
N ARG A 58 11.54 5.17 0.55
CA ARG A 58 10.98 6.12 1.54
C ARG A 58 11.74 6.11 2.86
N ARG A 59 12.93 6.72 2.89
CA ARG A 59 13.75 6.89 4.12
C ARG A 59 12.97 7.50 5.28
N ASN A 60 12.08 8.47 5.00
CA ASN A 60 11.37 9.25 6.01
C ASN A 60 9.97 8.71 6.36
N ASN A 61 9.46 7.72 5.63
CA ASN A 61 8.16 7.10 5.93
C ASN A 61 8.13 5.64 5.45
N PRO A 62 8.73 4.71 6.22
CA PRO A 62 8.81 3.33 5.81
C PRO A 62 7.47 2.62 5.97
N ILE A 63 6.64 2.69 4.93
CA ILE A 63 5.45 1.85 4.77
C ILE A 63 5.78 0.36 4.98
N ILE A 64 7.01 -0.05 4.67
CA ILE A 64 7.46 -1.42 4.91
C ILE A 64 7.42 -1.82 6.39
N MET A 65 7.63 -0.88 7.32
CA MET A 65 7.50 -1.16 8.76
C MET A 65 6.06 -1.47 9.15
N GLN A 66 5.08 -0.85 8.50
CA GLN A 66 3.66 -1.17 8.72
C GLN A 66 3.33 -2.59 8.23
N ARG A 67 3.99 -3.07 7.17
CA ARG A 67 3.81 -4.42 6.61
C ARG A 67 4.67 -5.49 7.31
N THR A 68 5.56 -5.09 8.21
CA THR A 68 6.48 -6.00 8.88
C THR A 68 5.79 -6.61 10.11
N GLN A 69 5.53 -7.92 10.06
CA GLN A 69 4.81 -8.63 11.13
C GLN A 69 5.52 -8.54 12.48
N TYR A 70 6.84 -8.68 12.49
CA TYR A 70 7.67 -8.64 13.70
C TYR A 70 8.82 -7.66 13.54
N ALA A 71 9.07 -6.83 14.55
CA ALA A 71 10.20 -5.92 14.53
C ALA A 71 11.52 -6.68 14.35
N LEU A 72 12.14 -6.51 13.18
CA LEU A 72 13.46 -7.06 12.88
C LEU A 72 14.54 -6.10 13.36
N SER A 73 15.54 -6.61 14.09
CA SER A 73 16.74 -5.83 14.38
C SER A 73 17.46 -5.46 13.08
N PHE A 74 18.23 -4.38 13.10
CA PHE A 74 18.95 -3.92 11.92
C PHE A 74 19.96 -4.98 11.46
N GLY A 75 20.63 -5.65 12.40
CA GLY A 75 21.48 -6.81 12.09
C GLY A 75 20.75 -7.88 11.29
N LYS A 76 19.51 -8.22 11.68
CA LYS A 76 18.72 -9.23 10.95
C LYS A 76 18.25 -8.75 9.57
N ARG A 77 17.91 -7.47 9.42
CA ARG A 77 17.56 -6.87 8.12
C ARG A 77 18.71 -6.97 7.13
N MET A 78 19.93 -6.67 7.58
CA MET A 78 21.12 -6.77 6.74
C MET A 78 21.38 -8.21 6.28
N GLU A 79 21.22 -9.21 7.17
CA GLU A 79 21.31 -10.63 6.82
C GLU A 79 20.26 -11.03 5.77
N ILE A 80 19.00 -10.59 5.94
CA ILE A 80 17.93 -10.84 4.96
C ILE A 80 18.28 -10.21 3.61
N SER A 81 18.77 -8.96 3.60
CA SER A 81 19.19 -8.29 2.36
C SER A 81 20.27 -9.07 1.62
N LYS A 82 21.24 -9.65 2.34
CA LYS A 82 22.26 -10.50 1.74
C LYS A 82 21.69 -11.80 1.18
N ASN A 83 20.76 -12.42 1.90
CA ASN A 83 20.10 -13.63 1.41
C ASN A 83 19.38 -13.35 0.09
N TRP A 84 18.71 -12.20 -0.04
CA TRP A 84 18.09 -11.78 -1.30
C TRP A 84 19.13 -11.59 -2.43
N LEU A 85 20.24 -10.88 -2.17
CA LEU A 85 21.29 -10.63 -3.16
C LEU A 85 21.98 -11.92 -3.62
N ASN A 86 22.12 -12.90 -2.73
CA ASN A 86 22.78 -14.18 -3.02
C ASN A 86 21.82 -15.27 -3.51
N GLY A 87 20.53 -14.97 -3.67
CA GLY A 87 19.52 -15.98 -4.04
C GLY A 87 19.29 -17.05 -2.98
N CYS A 88 19.67 -16.79 -1.72
CA CYS A 88 19.50 -17.72 -0.60
C CYS A 88 18.09 -17.63 -0.02
N TYR A 89 17.09 -17.99 -0.81
CA TYR A 89 15.69 -18.04 -0.40
C TYR A 89 15.03 -19.35 -0.83
N ARG A 90 13.87 -19.66 -0.22
CA ARG A 90 13.06 -20.82 -0.58
C ARG A 90 11.76 -20.35 -1.22
N GLU A 91 11.47 -20.87 -2.40
CA GLU A 91 10.19 -20.66 -3.06
C GLU A 91 9.15 -21.67 -2.53
N GLN A 92 7.93 -21.20 -2.32
CA GLN A 92 6.82 -22.03 -1.87
C GLN A 92 5.53 -21.56 -2.52
N GLN A 93 4.79 -22.52 -3.09
CA GLN A 93 3.47 -22.27 -3.63
C GLN A 93 2.40 -22.47 -2.54
N TYR A 94 1.59 -21.43 -2.30
CA TYR A 94 0.55 -21.45 -1.28
C TYR A 94 -0.83 -21.75 -1.85
N PHE A 95 -1.15 -21.17 -3.00
CA PHE A 95 -2.49 -21.22 -3.59
C PHE A 95 -2.43 -21.99 -4.90
N HIS A 96 -3.22 -23.06 -4.99
CA HIS A 96 -3.44 -23.79 -6.22
C HIS A 96 -4.82 -23.41 -6.76
N ARG A 97 -4.86 -22.67 -7.87
CA ARG A 97 -6.09 -22.21 -8.51
C ARG A 97 -6.18 -22.86 -9.89
N THR A 98 -7.31 -23.50 -10.16
CA THR A 98 -7.54 -24.23 -11.42
C THR A 98 -7.78 -23.30 -12.61
N LYS A 99 -8.34 -22.11 -12.36
CA LYS A 99 -8.57 -21.08 -13.36
C LYS A 99 -7.62 -19.91 -13.15
N MET A 100 -7.00 -19.43 -14.23
CA MET A 100 -6.23 -18.20 -14.19
C MET A 100 -7.17 -17.00 -14.10
N PHE A 101 -7.06 -16.27 -13.00
CA PHE A 101 -7.70 -14.96 -12.82
C PHE A 101 -6.63 -13.93 -12.49
N PRO A 102 -6.71 -12.70 -13.03
CA PRO A 102 -5.80 -11.61 -12.66
C PRO A 102 -5.98 -11.29 -11.17
N THR A 103 -5.17 -11.96 -10.36
CA THR A 103 -5.27 -11.91 -8.89
C THR A 103 -4.57 -10.66 -8.39
N LYS A 104 -5.29 -9.85 -7.63
CA LYS A 104 -4.73 -8.73 -6.88
C LYS A 104 -4.42 -9.17 -5.46
N LEU A 105 -3.42 -8.57 -4.87
CA LEU A 105 -2.98 -8.89 -3.52
C LEU A 105 -2.75 -7.61 -2.73
N PHE A 106 -3.15 -7.64 -1.46
CA PHE A 106 -2.82 -6.60 -0.50
C PHE A 106 -2.23 -7.27 0.75
N LEU A 107 -1.03 -6.85 1.13
CA LEU A 107 -0.31 -7.42 2.27
C LEU A 107 -0.27 -6.41 3.40
N ASP A 108 -0.96 -6.76 4.48
CA ASP A 108 -0.98 -6.07 5.76
C ASP A 108 0.03 -6.71 6.74
N LYS A 109 0.19 -6.14 7.92
CA LYS A 109 1.06 -6.67 8.99
C LYS A 109 0.72 -8.11 9.36
N GLU A 110 -0.57 -8.37 9.54
CA GLU A 110 -1.09 -9.66 10.04
C GLU A 110 -1.84 -10.47 8.99
N TRP A 111 -2.26 -9.83 7.89
CA TRP A 111 -3.18 -10.40 6.93
C TRP A 111 -2.65 -10.29 5.50
N LEU A 112 -2.98 -11.28 4.67
CA LEU A 112 -2.85 -11.24 3.23
C LEU A 112 -4.25 -11.31 2.62
N TYR A 113 -4.62 -10.31 1.85
CA TYR A 113 -5.87 -10.27 1.08
C TYR A 113 -5.59 -10.62 -0.37
N LEU A 114 -6.43 -11.46 -0.96
CA LEU A 114 -6.29 -11.92 -2.35
C LEU A 114 -7.64 -11.88 -3.05
N SER A 115 -7.72 -11.26 -4.22
CA SER A 115 -8.93 -11.39 -5.05
C SER A 115 -8.95 -12.74 -5.77
N TYR A 116 -10.13 -13.33 -5.95
CA TYR A 116 -10.36 -14.46 -6.84
C TYR A 116 -11.77 -14.41 -7.37
N ALA A 117 -11.93 -14.38 -8.69
CA ALA A 117 -13.24 -14.21 -9.32
C ALA A 117 -14.01 -13.05 -8.64
N CYS A 118 -15.17 -13.31 -8.04
CA CYS A 118 -16.05 -12.32 -7.43
C CYS A 118 -15.82 -12.05 -5.92
N TYR A 119 -14.77 -12.60 -5.29
CA TYR A 119 -14.53 -12.43 -3.84
C TYR A 119 -13.10 -12.08 -3.48
N ILE A 120 -12.91 -11.58 -2.25
CA ILE A 120 -11.60 -11.35 -1.64
C ILE A 120 -11.43 -12.30 -0.45
N SER A 121 -10.36 -13.09 -0.45
CA SER A 121 -10.02 -13.98 0.65
C SER A 121 -8.98 -13.36 1.57
N GLN A 122 -9.27 -13.38 2.88
CA GLN A 122 -8.37 -12.90 3.92
C GLN A 122 -7.63 -14.09 4.55
N HIS A 123 -6.30 -14.07 4.54
CA HIS A 123 -5.44 -15.13 5.06
C HIS A 123 -4.55 -14.61 6.18
N LYS A 124 -4.47 -15.35 7.29
CA LYS A 124 -3.61 -14.98 8.41
C LYS A 124 -2.14 -15.23 8.09
N ARG A 125 -1.26 -14.30 8.42
CA ARG A 125 0.20 -14.49 8.36
C ARG A 125 0.68 -15.21 9.61
N LEU A 126 1.47 -16.27 9.45
CA LEU A 126 1.98 -17.06 10.58
C LEU A 126 3.51 -16.97 10.65
N LYS A 127 4.06 -17.37 11.81
CA LYS A 127 5.52 -17.33 12.05
C LYS A 127 6.27 -18.47 11.35
N ASN A 128 5.68 -19.68 11.38
CA ASN A 128 6.33 -20.90 10.90
C ASN A 128 5.96 -21.25 9.45
N GLU A 129 4.77 -20.86 9.02
CA GLU A 129 4.30 -20.91 7.64
C GLU A 129 3.97 -19.48 7.25
N ALA A 130 4.45 -18.96 6.12
CA ALA A 130 4.36 -17.51 5.87
C ALA A 130 2.91 -17.00 5.86
N VAL A 131 1.98 -17.86 5.39
CA VAL A 131 0.55 -17.57 5.29
C VAL A 131 -0.28 -18.84 5.50
N GLN A 132 -1.40 -18.73 6.22
CA GLN A 132 -2.39 -19.78 6.35
C GLN A 132 -3.06 -20.10 5.00
N ARG A 133 -3.05 -21.37 4.59
CA ARG A 133 -3.59 -21.78 3.28
C ARG A 133 -5.10 -21.61 3.15
N LYS A 134 -5.85 -22.02 4.17
CA LYS A 134 -7.31 -21.77 4.24
C LYS A 134 -7.53 -20.30 4.57
N TYR A 135 -8.45 -19.65 3.87
CA TYR A 135 -8.85 -18.30 4.22
C TYR A 135 -9.55 -18.29 5.58
N PHE A 136 -9.29 -17.25 6.35
CA PHE A 136 -9.93 -16.97 7.63
C PHE A 136 -11.34 -16.42 7.39
N HIS A 137 -11.44 -15.47 6.47
CA HIS A 137 -12.68 -14.79 6.10
C HIS A 137 -12.77 -14.63 4.59
N GLU A 138 -14.00 -14.65 4.09
CA GLU A 138 -14.33 -14.40 2.69
C GLU A 138 -15.19 -13.13 2.62
N ILE A 139 -14.72 -12.16 1.85
CA ILE A 139 -15.44 -10.92 1.58
C ILE A 139 -16.07 -11.08 0.19
N SER A 140 -17.36 -11.38 0.18
CA SER A 140 -18.14 -11.60 -1.02
C SER A 140 -19.53 -10.97 -0.91
N SER A 141 -20.18 -10.79 -2.06
CA SER A 141 -21.49 -10.15 -2.18
C SER A 141 -22.45 -11.08 -2.92
N LYS A 142 -23.73 -10.69 -3.04
CA LYS A 142 -24.67 -11.35 -3.96
C LYS A 142 -24.34 -11.17 -5.44
N ASN A 143 -23.61 -10.11 -5.79
CA ASN A 143 -23.15 -9.86 -7.15
C ASN A 143 -21.95 -10.78 -7.47
N ASN A 144 -22.08 -11.56 -8.55
CA ASN A 144 -21.11 -12.56 -8.96
C ASN A 144 -20.16 -12.08 -10.06
N ASN A 145 -20.15 -10.79 -10.38
CA ASN A 145 -19.21 -10.24 -11.35
C ASN A 145 -17.79 -10.25 -10.77
N ASP A 146 -16.81 -10.64 -11.58
CA ASP A 146 -15.42 -10.75 -11.16
C ASP A 146 -14.85 -9.39 -10.70
N ILE A 147 -14.00 -9.43 -9.68
CA ILE A 147 -13.23 -8.31 -9.16
C ILE A 147 -12.04 -8.10 -10.10
N SER A 148 -11.95 -6.92 -10.71
CA SER A 148 -10.83 -6.54 -11.57
C SER A 148 -9.70 -5.88 -10.80
N ASP A 149 -10.03 -5.08 -9.78
CA ASP A 149 -9.05 -4.42 -8.92
C ASP A 149 -9.59 -4.18 -7.51
N PHE A 150 -8.70 -4.10 -6.53
CA PHE A 150 -9.05 -3.64 -5.19
C PHE A 150 -7.88 -2.97 -4.48
N THR A 151 -8.21 -2.08 -3.56
CA THR A 151 -7.26 -1.45 -2.65
C THR A 151 -7.79 -1.53 -1.21
N LYS A 152 -6.89 -1.55 -0.23
CA LYS A 152 -7.23 -1.49 1.20
C LYS A 152 -6.47 -0.33 1.82
N LYS A 153 -7.16 0.49 2.60
CA LYS A 153 -6.53 1.51 3.45
C LYS A 153 -7.22 1.47 4.82
N HIS A 154 -6.43 1.33 5.87
CA HIS A 154 -6.94 1.07 7.22
C HIS A 154 -7.87 -0.14 7.22
N GLU A 155 -9.05 -0.05 7.81
CA GLU A 155 -10.03 -1.14 7.87
C GLU A 155 -10.99 -1.18 6.67
N SER A 156 -10.91 -0.21 5.75
CA SER A 156 -11.79 -0.13 4.58
C SER A 156 -11.14 -0.76 3.34
N ILE A 157 -11.94 -1.48 2.57
CA ILE A 157 -11.59 -2.02 1.25
C ILE A 157 -12.48 -1.36 0.21
N PHE A 158 -11.87 -0.94 -0.90
CA PHE A 158 -12.58 -0.51 -2.09
C PHE A 158 -12.20 -1.42 -3.24
N ALA A 159 -13.21 -2.01 -3.89
CA ALA A 159 -13.01 -2.97 -4.96
C ALA A 159 -13.88 -2.62 -6.17
N GLY A 160 -13.28 -2.74 -7.35
CA GLY A 160 -13.94 -2.58 -8.63
C GLY A 160 -14.12 -3.92 -9.33
N ARG A 161 -15.24 -4.05 -10.03
CA ARG A 161 -15.62 -5.24 -10.80
C ARG A 161 -15.42 -5.00 -12.28
N VAL A 162 -15.25 -6.09 -13.03
CA VAL A 162 -15.11 -6.06 -14.50
C VAL A 162 -16.24 -5.33 -15.21
N SER A 163 -17.44 -5.25 -14.61
CA SER A 163 -18.61 -4.58 -15.17
C SER A 163 -18.74 -3.10 -14.76
N GLY A 164 -17.68 -2.45 -14.27
CA GLY A 164 -17.73 -1.05 -13.84
C GLY A 164 -18.48 -0.78 -12.52
N GLY A 165 -19.03 -1.82 -11.89
CA GLY A 165 -19.61 -1.76 -10.56
C GLY A 165 -18.52 -1.82 -9.50
N CYS A 166 -18.73 -1.18 -8.36
CA CYS A 166 -17.76 -1.18 -7.27
C CYS A 166 -18.46 -1.47 -5.93
N PHE A 167 -17.67 -1.89 -4.95
CA PHE A 167 -18.13 -2.00 -3.58
C PHE A 167 -17.12 -1.45 -2.58
N ILE A 168 -17.63 -0.94 -1.48
CA ILE A 168 -16.87 -0.57 -0.29
C ILE A 168 -17.22 -1.58 0.80
N TYR A 169 -16.19 -2.13 1.45
CA TYR A 169 -16.32 -3.01 2.59
C TYR A 169 -15.65 -2.37 3.80
N GLU A 170 -16.44 -2.11 4.84
CA GLU A 170 -16.01 -1.51 6.10
C GLU A 170 -16.96 -1.95 7.22
N ASP A 171 -16.45 -2.11 8.44
CA ASP A 171 -17.25 -2.51 9.61
C ASP A 171 -18.15 -3.73 9.37
N GLU A 172 -17.61 -4.74 8.66
CA GLU A 172 -18.33 -5.96 8.26
C GLU A 172 -19.57 -5.71 7.36
N CYS A 173 -19.73 -4.49 6.87
CA CYS A 173 -20.80 -4.06 5.99
C CYS A 173 -20.27 -3.87 4.57
N MET A 174 -21.12 -4.14 3.58
CA MET A 174 -20.79 -3.96 2.17
C MET A 174 -21.79 -3.04 1.49
N THR A 175 -21.28 -2.01 0.84
CA THR A 175 -22.06 -1.07 0.05
C THR A 175 -21.66 -1.19 -1.41
N GLU A 176 -22.61 -1.55 -2.27
CA GLU A 176 -22.37 -1.68 -3.72
C GLU A 176 -22.98 -0.50 -4.48
N GLN A 177 -22.28 -0.04 -5.52
CA GLN A 177 -22.78 1.00 -6.42
C GLN A 177 -22.27 0.77 -7.84
N GLN A 178 -23.15 0.95 -8.83
CA GLN A 178 -22.76 0.96 -10.23
C GLN A 178 -22.21 2.35 -10.60
N LEU A 179 -20.90 2.44 -10.80
CA LEU A 179 -20.20 3.72 -11.03
C LEU A 179 -19.94 4.02 -12.51
N HIS A 180 -19.91 2.99 -13.35
CA HIS A 180 -19.71 3.11 -14.80
C HIS A 180 -20.78 2.36 -15.58
N CYS A 181 -20.80 2.50 -16.91
CA CYS A 181 -21.70 1.68 -17.72
C CYS A 181 -21.30 0.20 -17.59
N PRO A 182 -22.25 -0.76 -17.48
CA PRO A 182 -21.95 -2.18 -17.28
C PRO A 182 -21.05 -2.84 -18.33
N LYS A 183 -20.89 -2.20 -19.49
CA LYS A 183 -20.05 -2.67 -20.61
C LYS A 183 -18.62 -2.13 -20.58
N GLU A 184 -18.31 -1.23 -19.66
CA GLU A 184 -16.97 -0.66 -19.51
C GLU A 184 -16.12 -1.55 -18.60
N TYR A 185 -14.95 -1.95 -19.09
CA TYR A 185 -14.04 -2.78 -18.30
C TYR A 185 -13.29 -1.92 -17.30
N LEU A 186 -13.50 -2.16 -16.01
CA LEU A 186 -12.79 -1.43 -14.94
C LEU A 186 -11.35 -1.94 -14.80
N TRP A 187 -10.38 -1.04 -14.94
CA TRP A 187 -8.95 -1.35 -14.84
C TRP A 187 -8.37 -1.19 -13.44
N CYS A 188 -8.71 -0.09 -12.77
CA CYS A 188 -8.15 0.19 -11.46
C CYS A 188 -9.06 1.02 -10.56
N VAL A 189 -8.85 0.86 -9.26
CA VAL A 189 -9.49 1.65 -8.21
C VAL A 189 -8.45 2.13 -7.20
N ASP A 190 -8.67 3.32 -6.65
CA ASP A 190 -8.02 3.75 -5.41
C ASP A 190 -8.95 4.67 -4.62
N PHE A 191 -8.66 4.91 -3.34
CA PHE A 191 -9.40 5.89 -2.55
C PHE A 191 -8.49 6.51 -1.50
N GLU A 192 -8.67 7.77 -1.13
CA GLU A 192 -7.98 8.40 -0.01
C GLU A 192 -8.96 9.28 0.74
N ARG A 193 -9.07 9.06 2.07
CA ARG A 193 -10.08 9.70 2.92
C ARG A 193 -11.49 9.54 2.34
N ASN A 194 -12.12 10.63 1.92
CA ASN A 194 -13.46 10.67 1.36
C ASN A 194 -13.48 10.72 -0.18
N LEU A 195 -12.34 10.60 -0.85
CA LEU A 195 -12.26 10.63 -2.31
C LEU A 195 -11.96 9.23 -2.84
N TYR A 196 -12.68 8.85 -3.87
CA TYR A 196 -12.54 7.58 -4.55
C TYR A 196 -12.24 7.84 -6.01
N VAL A 197 -11.44 6.99 -6.61
CA VAL A 197 -11.12 7.09 -8.03
C VAL A 197 -11.26 5.73 -8.68
N THR A 198 -11.78 5.76 -9.89
CA THR A 198 -11.99 4.57 -10.71
C THR A 198 -11.59 4.88 -12.13
N SER A 199 -10.99 3.91 -12.81
CA SER A 199 -10.69 4.01 -14.23
C SER A 199 -11.22 2.80 -14.98
N THR A 200 -11.91 3.06 -16.08
CA THR A 200 -12.33 2.07 -17.06
C THR A 200 -11.56 2.23 -18.35
N ASP A 201 -11.92 1.43 -19.35
CA ASP A 201 -11.45 1.54 -20.73
C ASP A 201 -11.92 2.76 -21.51
N HIS A 202 -12.90 3.49 -20.98
CA HIS A 202 -13.42 4.70 -21.60
C HIS A 202 -13.03 5.97 -20.86
N CYS A 203 -13.06 5.96 -19.52
CA CYS A 203 -12.87 7.17 -18.75
C CYS A 203 -12.30 6.89 -17.35
N SER A 204 -11.96 7.95 -16.65
CA SER A 204 -11.64 7.89 -15.23
C SER A 204 -12.49 8.89 -14.48
N LYS A 205 -12.98 8.52 -13.32
CA LYS A 205 -13.90 9.34 -12.53
C LYS A 205 -13.39 9.46 -11.10
N ILE A 206 -13.54 10.65 -10.55
CA ILE A 206 -13.33 10.94 -9.13
C ILE A 206 -14.70 11.08 -8.48
N TRP A 207 -14.85 10.41 -7.36
CA TRP A 207 -16.06 10.36 -6.56
C TRP A 207 -15.78 10.90 -5.17
N ARG A 208 -16.81 11.43 -4.53
CA ARG A 208 -16.79 11.83 -3.13
C ARG A 208 -17.75 10.95 -2.36
N ARG A 209 -17.28 10.43 -1.24
CA ARG A 209 -18.11 9.74 -0.26
C ARG A 209 -19.03 10.74 0.43
N SER A 210 -20.29 10.39 0.42
CA SER A 210 -21.37 11.04 1.13
C SER A 210 -22.14 9.98 1.93
N GLU A 211 -22.70 10.38 3.06
CA GLU A 211 -23.45 9.49 3.94
C GLU A 211 -24.77 10.16 4.29
N GLU A 212 -25.87 9.53 3.87
CA GLU A 212 -27.22 10.03 4.11
C GLU A 212 -28.04 8.93 4.76
N MET A 213 -28.63 9.23 5.92
CA MET A 213 -29.43 8.27 6.70
C MET A 213 -28.69 6.95 7.03
N GLY A 214 -27.36 7.00 7.18
CA GLY A 214 -26.51 5.81 7.42
C GLY A 214 -26.25 4.96 6.17
N LEU A 215 -26.65 5.45 4.98
CA LEU A 215 -26.32 4.84 3.71
C LEU A 215 -25.16 5.60 3.06
N LEU A 216 -24.05 4.89 2.91
CA LEU A 216 -22.90 5.35 2.14
C LEU A 216 -23.26 5.39 0.66
N HIS A 217 -22.93 6.49 -0.01
CA HIS A 217 -22.92 6.56 -1.47
C HIS A 217 -21.73 7.36 -1.99
N LEU A 218 -21.42 7.17 -3.27
CA LEU A 218 -20.36 7.88 -3.98
C LEU A 218 -20.96 8.83 -5.02
N ASP A 219 -20.75 10.12 -4.80
CA ASP A 219 -21.17 11.19 -5.71
C ASP A 219 -20.09 11.50 -6.74
N LEU A 220 -20.48 11.65 -8.00
CA LEU A 220 -19.55 12.04 -9.05
C LEU A 220 -19.09 13.48 -8.85
N VAL A 221 -17.78 13.67 -8.71
CA VAL A 221 -17.16 14.99 -8.58
C VAL A 221 -16.58 15.46 -9.90
N SER A 222 -15.85 14.58 -10.60
CA SER A 222 -15.16 14.94 -11.83
C SER A 222 -15.02 13.74 -12.75
N ASN A 223 -15.18 13.99 -14.04
CA ASN A 223 -14.73 13.09 -15.10
C ASN A 223 -13.34 13.56 -15.56
N LEU A 224 -12.39 12.65 -15.60
CA LEU A 224 -11.02 12.91 -16.02
C LEU A 224 -10.91 12.61 -17.52
N ASN A 225 -10.24 13.51 -18.25
CA ASN A 225 -9.97 13.34 -19.67
C ASN A 225 -8.89 12.27 -19.85
N GLY A 226 -9.29 11.00 -19.81
CA GLY A 226 -8.40 9.88 -20.04
C GLY A 226 -8.77 8.63 -19.26
N SER A 227 -8.16 7.55 -19.69
CA SER A 227 -8.43 6.20 -19.25
C SER A 227 -7.09 5.61 -18.80
N TYR A 228 -6.92 5.50 -17.49
CA TYR A 228 -5.64 5.20 -16.84
C TYR A 228 -5.57 3.73 -16.40
N LYS A 229 -4.45 3.06 -16.63
CA LYS A 229 -4.28 1.64 -16.24
C LYS A 229 -3.99 1.45 -14.77
N ALA A 230 -3.42 2.47 -14.14
CA ALA A 230 -3.20 2.54 -12.72
C ALA A 230 -3.48 3.97 -12.27
N LEU A 231 -4.17 4.11 -11.14
CA LEU A 231 -4.40 5.37 -10.46
C LEU A 231 -4.04 5.19 -9.01
N GLN A 232 -3.37 6.19 -8.44
CA GLN A 232 -2.99 6.17 -7.03
C GLN A 232 -3.01 7.57 -6.45
N PHE A 233 -3.73 7.74 -5.35
CA PHE A 233 -3.66 8.95 -4.55
C PHE A 233 -2.33 9.03 -3.80
N SER A 234 -1.84 10.25 -3.70
CA SER A 234 -0.88 10.64 -2.65
C SER A 234 -1.48 10.39 -1.25
N ASN A 235 -0.62 10.18 -0.26
CA ASN A 235 -1.05 9.89 1.12
C ASN A 235 -1.86 11.03 1.76
N ASP A 236 -1.76 12.26 1.25
CA ASP A 236 -2.52 13.41 1.75
C ASP A 236 -3.82 13.65 0.96
N GLY A 237 -4.02 12.95 -0.16
CA GLY A 237 -5.19 13.05 -1.04
C GLY A 237 -5.17 14.26 -1.97
N PHE A 238 -4.14 15.11 -1.96
CA PHE A 238 -4.12 16.34 -2.77
C PHE A 238 -3.67 16.11 -4.20
N ARG A 239 -2.89 15.04 -4.43
CA ARG A 239 -2.42 14.61 -5.75
C ARG A 239 -2.95 13.24 -6.11
N LEU A 240 -3.28 13.07 -7.38
CA LEU A 240 -3.61 11.78 -7.99
C LEU A 240 -2.62 11.51 -9.12
N TYR A 241 -2.01 10.34 -9.10
CA TYR A 241 -1.04 9.91 -10.11
C TYR A 241 -1.65 8.84 -11.01
N GLY A 242 -1.60 9.05 -12.32
CA GLY A 242 -2.17 8.15 -13.33
C GLY A 242 -1.14 7.61 -14.30
N GLY A 243 -1.11 6.29 -14.47
CA GLY A 243 -0.24 5.59 -15.41
C GLY A 243 -0.94 5.29 -16.75
N LEU A 244 -0.27 5.62 -17.85
CA LEU A 244 -0.67 5.35 -19.24
C LEU A 244 0.37 4.42 -19.91
N TYR A 245 -0.06 3.49 -20.78
CA TYR A 245 0.88 2.62 -21.51
C TYR A 245 1.77 3.40 -22.50
N ALA A 246 1.20 4.40 -23.17
CA ALA A 246 1.90 5.35 -24.00
C ALA A 246 0.97 6.53 -24.29
N SER A 247 1.35 7.74 -23.88
CA SER A 247 0.74 8.94 -24.46
C SER A 247 1.35 9.10 -25.87
N ILE A 248 0.56 8.82 -26.91
CA ILE A 248 0.96 8.98 -28.33
C ILE A 248 1.39 10.44 -28.59
N ILE A 249 0.81 11.39 -27.84
CA ILE A 249 0.98 12.82 -28.04
C ILE A 249 2.11 13.39 -27.17
N ASP A 250 2.13 13.07 -25.87
CA ASP A 250 3.03 13.73 -24.91
C ASP A 250 4.23 12.88 -24.48
N ARG A 251 4.32 11.61 -24.90
CA ARG A 251 5.34 10.63 -24.46
C ARG A 251 5.51 10.54 -22.93
N ARG A 252 4.51 10.99 -22.16
CA ARG A 252 4.46 10.89 -20.70
C ARG A 252 3.62 9.68 -20.34
N ALA A 253 4.26 8.71 -19.69
CA ALA A 253 3.58 7.52 -19.17
C ALA A 253 2.96 7.77 -17.78
N LEU A 254 3.36 8.85 -17.08
CA LEU A 254 2.87 9.20 -15.76
C LEU A 254 2.32 10.62 -15.79
N HIS A 255 1.07 10.77 -15.37
CA HIS A 255 0.38 12.04 -15.22
C HIS A 255 0.16 12.33 -13.74
N GLU A 256 0.39 13.57 -13.34
CA GLU A 256 0.02 14.08 -12.03
C GLU A 256 -1.20 14.99 -12.19
N ILE A 257 -2.21 14.77 -11.35
CA ILE A 257 -3.47 15.48 -11.34
C ILE A 257 -3.60 16.19 -9.99
N ASP A 258 -3.80 17.51 -10.04
CA ASP A 258 -4.07 18.34 -8.87
C ASP A 258 -5.54 18.21 -8.45
N VAL A 259 -5.77 17.42 -7.40
CA VAL A 259 -7.13 17.10 -6.95
C VAL A 259 -7.74 18.30 -6.22
N GLU A 260 -6.96 19.02 -5.42
CA GLU A 260 -7.43 20.20 -4.68
C GLU A 260 -7.95 21.29 -5.63
N ARG A 261 -7.22 21.54 -6.72
CA ARG A 261 -7.68 22.45 -7.76
C ARG A 261 -8.99 21.98 -8.37
N LEU A 262 -9.13 20.69 -8.70
CA LEU A 262 -10.38 20.14 -9.26
C LEU A 262 -11.56 20.33 -8.30
N LEU A 263 -11.38 20.05 -7.00
CA LEU A 263 -12.43 20.21 -6.00
C LEU A 263 -12.86 21.67 -5.82
N THR A 264 -11.92 22.60 -5.91
CA THR A 264 -12.20 24.04 -5.79
C THR A 264 -13.09 24.52 -6.94
N TRP A 265 -12.85 24.04 -8.16
CA TRP A 265 -13.70 24.34 -9.32
C TRP A 265 -15.10 23.74 -9.16
N TYR A 266 -15.19 22.47 -8.76
CA TYR A 266 -16.47 21.80 -8.50
C TYR A 266 -17.31 22.54 -7.45
N ASN A 267 -16.71 22.90 -6.30
CA ASN A 267 -17.46 23.58 -5.23
C ASN A 267 -18.00 24.95 -5.69
N LYS A 268 -17.23 25.71 -6.48
CA LYS A 268 -17.71 26.98 -7.05
C LYS A 268 -18.89 26.80 -8.00
N GLU A 269 -18.85 25.76 -8.83
CA GLU A 269 -19.93 25.45 -9.77
C GLU A 269 -21.21 25.04 -9.02
N VAL A 270 -21.08 24.21 -7.98
CA VAL A 270 -22.21 23.84 -7.11
C VAL A 270 -22.79 25.05 -6.37
N GLU A 271 -21.97 25.95 -5.86
CA GLU A 271 -22.44 27.20 -5.22
C GLU A 271 -23.20 28.08 -6.21
N GLN A 272 -22.68 28.28 -7.42
CA GLN A 272 -23.36 29.05 -8.46
C GLN A 272 -24.72 28.44 -8.84
N LEU A 273 -24.80 27.11 -8.95
CA LEU A 273 -26.06 26.42 -9.22
C LEU A 273 -27.07 26.58 -8.07
N ARG A 274 -26.61 26.49 -6.81
CA ARG A 274 -27.48 26.71 -5.63
C ARG A 274 -28.01 28.14 -5.56
N GLU A 275 -27.17 29.14 -5.82
CA GLU A 275 -27.57 30.53 -5.87
C GLU A 275 -28.56 30.81 -7.02
N ALA A 276 -28.38 30.17 -8.17
CA ALA A 276 -29.31 30.27 -9.30
C ALA A 276 -30.68 29.65 -8.97
N SER A 277 -30.71 28.51 -8.27
CA SER A 277 -31.97 27.89 -7.84
C SER A 277 -32.71 28.71 -6.77
N GLN A 278 -31.98 29.35 -5.83
CA GLN A 278 -32.59 30.22 -4.82
C GLN A 278 -33.16 31.52 -5.39
N LYS A 279 -32.61 32.04 -6.49
CA LYS A 279 -33.12 33.24 -7.18
C LYS A 279 -34.36 32.97 -8.06
N GLN A 280 -34.73 31.71 -8.27
CA GLN A 280 -35.92 31.29 -9.01
C GLN A 280 -37.11 30.91 -8.10
N THR A 281 -36.98 31.12 -6.78
CA THR A 281 -38.05 30.93 -5.79
C THR A 281 -38.48 32.28 -5.24
#